data_AF-A0A535V833-F1
#
_entry.id   AF-A0A535V833-F1
#
_cell.length_a   1.000
_cell.length_b   1.000
_cell.length_c   1.000
_cell.angle_alpha   90.00
_cell.angle_beta   90.00
_cell.angle_gamma   90.00
#
_symmetry.space_group_name_H-M   'P 1'
#
loop_
_entity.id
_entity.type
_entity.pdbx_description
1 polymer ?
#
loop_
_entity_poly.entity_id
_entity_poly.type
_entity_poly.pdbx_seq_one_letter_code
_entity_poly.pdbx_strand_id
1 'polypeptide(L)'
;MTQTNNKQTRAAEKILRRVKHLRDFMLPDEIPLLDVPAIWDSGKEQRSTPCDVIVTNQRLLGYYAVDFPRKRHFLEELPLSTITTVTLRHKTYEPLFRELMVSNAQRKIYIRTSRSRIETLYAALHSATEEYASAAPTTFEETLPAQKTPGTTSTTSVFGRQDIRTSFSQSPLAIVILFVGGLVLEVIASSLWLATQSIQVGLPLLIAGLVAVLTAIFLSRQKQ
;
A
#
# COMPACT_ATOMS: atom_id res chain seq x y z
N MET A 1 -14.49 -20.49 -24.12
CA MET A 1 -14.22 -20.77 -22.69
C MET A 1 -12.90 -21.51 -22.43
N THR A 2 -12.32 -22.23 -23.39
CA THR A 2 -11.09 -23.05 -23.20
C THR A 2 -9.76 -22.29 -23.19
N GLN A 3 -9.66 -21.13 -23.85
CA GLN A 3 -8.40 -20.37 -23.94
C GLN A 3 -8.07 -19.57 -22.66
N THR A 4 -9.09 -19.04 -21.98
CA THR A 4 -8.94 -18.24 -20.75
C THR A 4 -8.36 -19.09 -19.61
N ASN A 5 -8.88 -20.31 -19.47
CA ASN A 5 -8.46 -21.25 -18.44
C ASN A 5 -6.97 -21.63 -18.59
N ASN A 6 -6.52 -21.90 -19.83
CA ASN A 6 -5.14 -22.29 -20.10
C ASN A 6 -4.12 -21.16 -19.84
N LYS A 7 -4.49 -19.90 -20.11
CA LYS A 7 -3.64 -18.74 -19.79
C LYS A 7 -3.52 -18.51 -18.29
N GLN A 8 -4.62 -18.68 -17.55
CA GLN A 8 -4.68 -18.55 -16.10
C GLN A 8 -3.88 -19.65 -15.39
N THR A 9 -3.98 -20.90 -15.85
CA THR A 9 -3.16 -22.01 -15.33
C THR A 9 -1.66 -21.75 -15.51
N ARG A 10 -1.24 -21.28 -16.70
CA ARG A 10 0.19 -20.94 -16.94
C ARG A 10 0.69 -19.79 -16.07
N ALA A 11 -0.15 -18.77 -15.87
CA ALA A 11 0.18 -17.64 -14.99
C ALA A 11 0.31 -18.11 -13.53
N ALA A 12 -0.63 -18.94 -13.07
CA ALA A 12 -0.61 -19.53 -11.74
C ALA A 12 0.66 -20.36 -11.49
N GLU A 13 1.03 -21.24 -12.43
CA GLU A 13 2.27 -22.02 -12.34
C GLU A 13 3.52 -21.13 -12.26
N LYS A 14 3.55 -20.03 -13.02
CA LYS A 14 4.66 -19.07 -12.97
C LYS A 14 4.79 -18.42 -11.60
N ILE A 15 3.67 -18.08 -10.96
CA ILE A 15 3.66 -17.52 -9.60
C ILE A 15 4.16 -18.56 -8.59
N LEU A 16 3.63 -19.78 -8.64
CA LEU A 16 4.04 -20.88 -7.76
C LEU A 16 5.52 -21.23 -7.87
N ARG A 17 6.11 -21.11 -9.06
CA ARG A 17 7.56 -21.31 -9.25
C ARG A 17 8.41 -20.18 -8.68
N ARG A 18 7.90 -18.94 -8.69
CA ARG A 18 8.62 -17.76 -8.20
C ARG A 18 8.54 -17.64 -6.68
N VAL A 19 7.36 -17.86 -6.11
CA VAL A 19 7.11 -17.72 -4.68
C VAL A 19 7.32 -19.08 -4.00
N LYS A 20 8.48 -19.24 -3.37
CA LYS A 20 8.86 -20.48 -2.68
C LYS A 20 7.86 -20.85 -1.60
N HIS A 21 7.56 -22.14 -1.46
CA HIS A 21 6.65 -22.72 -0.46
C HIS A 21 5.21 -22.18 -0.48
N LEU A 22 4.82 -21.32 -1.43
CA LEU A 22 3.47 -20.78 -1.49
C LEU A 22 2.42 -21.90 -1.54
N ARG A 23 2.70 -22.95 -2.32
CA ARG A 23 1.78 -24.09 -2.52
C ARG A 23 1.40 -24.77 -1.22
N ASP A 24 2.31 -24.83 -0.25
CA ASP A 24 2.10 -25.50 1.05
C ASP A 24 1.09 -24.75 1.92
N PHE A 25 0.88 -23.46 1.65
CA PHE A 25 -0.05 -22.61 2.38
C PHE A 25 -1.35 -22.34 1.61
N MET A 26 -1.48 -22.85 0.38
CA MET A 26 -2.68 -22.68 -0.44
C MET A 26 -3.81 -23.64 -0.02
N LEU A 27 -5.04 -23.17 -0.09
CA LEU A 27 -6.23 -23.99 0.11
C LEU A 27 -6.44 -24.94 -1.10
N PRO A 28 -7.19 -26.04 -0.93
CA PRO A 28 -7.63 -26.86 -2.05
C PRO A 28 -8.35 -26.00 -3.10
N ASP A 29 -8.06 -26.25 -4.38
CA ASP A 29 -8.60 -25.52 -5.53
C ASP A 29 -8.35 -24.00 -5.56
N GLU A 30 -7.43 -23.54 -4.72
CA GLU A 30 -6.99 -22.16 -4.75
C GLU A 30 -5.95 -21.94 -5.87
N ILE A 31 -6.16 -20.88 -6.65
CA ILE A 31 -5.36 -20.52 -7.83
C ILE A 31 -4.83 -19.10 -7.62
N PRO A 32 -3.51 -18.88 -7.67
CA PRO A 32 -2.95 -17.55 -7.61
C PRO A 32 -3.17 -16.83 -8.94
N LEU A 33 -3.72 -15.61 -8.87
CA LEU A 33 -4.08 -14.78 -10.02
C LEU A 33 -3.01 -13.70 -10.28
N LEU A 34 -2.46 -13.13 -9.22
CA LEU A 34 -1.46 -12.07 -9.27
C LEU A 34 -0.53 -12.16 -8.07
N ASP A 35 0.73 -11.81 -8.26
CA ASP A 35 1.69 -11.56 -7.19
C ASP A 35 2.42 -10.21 -7.39
N VAL A 36 2.59 -9.48 -6.29
CA VAL A 36 3.18 -8.14 -6.30
C VAL A 36 4.06 -7.97 -5.06
N PRO A 37 5.36 -7.63 -5.22
CA PRO A 37 6.18 -7.27 -4.07
C PRO A 37 5.67 -5.95 -3.49
N ALA A 38 5.41 -5.93 -2.19
CA ALA A 38 4.87 -4.79 -1.48
C ALA A 38 5.29 -4.77 0.00
N ILE A 39 4.86 -3.74 0.71
CA ILE A 39 4.94 -3.63 2.16
C ILE A 39 3.52 -3.80 2.70
N TRP A 40 3.32 -4.79 3.56
CA TRP A 40 2.07 -5.09 4.22
C TRP A 40 2.04 -4.51 5.63
N ASP A 41 0.95 -3.86 5.99
CA ASP A 41 0.76 -3.23 7.28
C ASP A 41 -0.65 -3.50 7.80
N SER A 42 -0.77 -4.40 8.77
CA SER A 42 -2.05 -4.77 9.37
C SER A 42 -2.37 -4.03 10.66
N GLY A 43 -1.48 -3.13 11.11
CA GLY A 43 -1.61 -2.44 12.40
C GLY A 43 -1.58 -3.34 13.64
N LYS A 44 -1.41 -4.66 13.48
CA LYS A 44 -1.28 -5.63 14.59
C LYS A 44 0.12 -5.64 15.18
N GLU A 45 1.12 -5.54 14.31
CA GLU A 45 2.52 -5.47 14.69
C GLU A 45 3.00 -4.02 14.65
N GLN A 46 3.98 -3.69 15.50
CA GLN A 46 4.56 -2.36 15.59
C GLN A 46 5.32 -1.94 14.31
N ARG A 47 5.49 -2.85 13.34
CA ARG A 47 6.27 -2.63 12.12
C ARG A 47 5.52 -3.18 10.91
N SER A 48 5.66 -2.46 9.81
CA SER A 48 5.21 -2.91 8.50
C SER A 48 6.20 -3.93 7.93
N THR A 49 5.67 -4.89 7.18
CA THR A 49 6.41 -6.08 6.77
C THR A 49 6.57 -6.15 5.25
N PRO A 50 7.80 -6.18 4.70
CA PRO A 50 8.00 -6.40 3.27
C PRO A 50 7.64 -7.86 2.93
N CYS A 51 6.75 -8.04 1.95
CA CYS A 51 6.28 -9.37 1.55
C CYS A 51 5.82 -9.36 0.08
N ASP A 52 5.54 -10.55 -0.46
CA ASP A 52 4.79 -10.69 -1.69
C ASP A 52 3.29 -10.68 -1.35
N VAL A 53 2.56 -9.81 -2.02
CA VAL A 53 1.10 -9.75 -1.94
C VAL A 53 0.52 -10.56 -3.08
N ILE A 54 -0.27 -11.55 -2.73
CA ILE A 54 -0.80 -12.54 -3.67
C ILE A 54 -2.32 -12.43 -3.66
N VAL A 55 -2.91 -12.20 -4.83
CA VAL A 55 -4.36 -12.28 -5.04
C VAL A 55 -4.67 -13.66 -5.57
N THR A 56 -5.55 -14.38 -4.90
CA THR A 56 -6.07 -15.67 -5.38
C THR A 56 -7.54 -15.55 -5.75
N ASN A 57 -8.12 -16.64 -6.26
CA ASN A 57 -9.57 -16.74 -6.46
C ASN A 57 -10.38 -16.80 -5.15
N GLN A 58 -9.73 -16.95 -3.99
CA GLN A 58 -10.44 -17.10 -2.70
C GLN A 58 -10.07 -16.02 -1.67
N ARG A 59 -8.82 -15.54 -1.67
CA ARG A 59 -8.30 -14.64 -0.63
C ARG A 59 -7.17 -13.75 -1.15
N LEU A 60 -6.90 -12.70 -0.39
CA LEU A 60 -5.73 -11.85 -0.49
C LEU A 60 -4.72 -12.28 0.57
N LEU A 61 -3.48 -12.54 0.17
CA LEU A 61 -2.41 -13.02 1.04
C LEU A 61 -1.26 -12.02 1.07
N GLY A 62 -0.75 -11.73 2.26
CA GLY A 62 0.59 -11.21 2.48
C GLY A 62 1.50 -12.37 2.86
N TYR A 63 2.52 -12.65 2.04
CA TYR A 63 3.35 -13.84 2.18
C TYR A 63 4.84 -13.54 2.04
N TYR A 64 5.65 -14.08 2.95
CA TYR A 64 7.06 -14.34 2.66
C TYR A 64 7.51 -15.61 3.39
N ALA A 65 8.45 -16.33 2.78
CA ALA A 65 9.16 -17.42 3.41
C ALA A 65 10.67 -17.24 3.18
N VAL A 66 11.43 -17.14 4.26
CA VAL A 66 12.90 -17.12 4.24
C VAL A 66 13.40 -18.33 5.00
N ASP A 67 14.12 -19.21 4.34
CA ASP A 67 14.60 -20.46 4.95
C ASP A 67 15.98 -20.36 5.60
N PHE A 68 16.77 -19.33 5.28
CA PHE A 68 18.17 -19.23 5.71
C PHE A 68 18.54 -17.82 6.18
N PRO A 69 19.30 -17.65 7.28
CA PRO A 69 19.78 -18.65 8.23
C PRO A 69 18.77 -19.03 9.33
N ARG A 70 17.56 -18.44 9.33
CA ARG A 70 16.44 -18.83 10.20
C ARG A 70 15.16 -18.86 9.38
N LYS A 71 14.36 -19.92 9.55
CA LYS A 71 13.00 -20.00 9.02
C LYS A 71 12.17 -18.86 9.59
N ARG A 72 11.82 -17.90 8.73
CA ARG A 72 10.85 -16.85 9.01
C ARG A 72 9.75 -16.94 7.96
N HIS A 73 8.53 -17.08 8.44
CA HIS A 73 7.36 -17.15 7.60
C HIS A 73 6.39 -16.07 8.06
N PHE A 74 5.89 -15.31 7.11
CA PHE A 74 4.76 -14.42 7.32
C PHE A 74 3.65 -14.88 6.42
N LEU A 75 2.48 -15.08 7.02
CA LEU A 75 1.26 -15.39 6.33
C LEU A 75 0.16 -14.61 7.03
N GLU A 76 -0.33 -13.57 6.38
CA GLU A 76 -1.58 -12.93 6.77
C GLU A 76 -2.55 -13.00 5.60
N GLU A 77 -3.76 -13.44 5.89
CA GLU A 77 -4.77 -13.68 4.86
C GLU A 77 -6.02 -12.84 5.10
N LEU A 78 -6.71 -12.51 4.01
CA LEU A 78 -8.00 -11.86 4.02
C LEU A 78 -8.91 -12.50 2.96
N PRO A 79 -9.94 -13.27 3.34
CA PRO A 79 -10.86 -13.87 2.39
C PRO A 79 -11.57 -12.81 1.56
N LEU A 80 -11.69 -13.04 0.24
CA LEU A 80 -12.32 -12.08 -0.67
C LEU A 80 -13.78 -11.82 -0.29
N SER A 81 -14.48 -12.84 0.21
CA SER A 81 -15.86 -12.75 0.71
C SER A 81 -16.04 -11.81 1.91
N THR A 82 -14.97 -11.56 2.67
CA THR A 82 -15.02 -10.69 3.87
C THR A 82 -14.62 -9.24 3.58
N ILE A 83 -14.10 -8.96 2.39
CA ILE A 83 -13.64 -7.63 2.02
C ILE A 83 -14.87 -6.73 1.86
N THR A 84 -14.93 -5.66 2.65
CA THR A 84 -16.05 -4.72 2.62
C THR A 84 -15.70 -3.47 1.83
N THR A 85 -14.48 -2.95 1.98
CA THR A 85 -14.03 -1.78 1.21
C THR A 85 -12.58 -1.90 0.79
N VAL A 86 -12.32 -1.43 -0.44
CA VAL A 86 -10.99 -1.35 -1.03
C VAL A 86 -10.79 0.09 -1.53
N THR A 87 -9.84 0.80 -0.93
CA THR A 87 -9.59 2.21 -1.26
C THR A 87 -8.15 2.40 -1.72
N LEU A 88 -7.99 2.87 -2.95
CA LEU A 88 -6.68 3.28 -3.45
C LEU A 88 -6.37 4.70 -2.97
N ARG A 89 -5.37 4.82 -2.10
CA ARG A 89 -5.00 6.05 -1.41
C ARG A 89 -3.75 6.68 -2.03
N HIS A 90 -3.90 7.94 -2.42
CA HIS A 90 -2.82 8.75 -2.98
C HIS A 90 -2.38 9.80 -1.96
N LYS A 91 -1.16 9.66 -1.43
CA LYS A 91 -0.52 10.70 -0.60
C LYS A 91 0.12 11.73 -1.52
N THR A 92 -0.31 12.99 -1.40
CA THR A 92 0.15 14.09 -2.27
C THR A 92 1.65 14.34 -2.17
N TYR A 93 2.24 14.16 -0.98
CA TYR A 93 3.64 14.52 -0.70
C TYR A 93 4.56 13.32 -0.39
N GLU A 94 4.11 12.10 -0.71
CA GLU A 94 4.92 10.87 -0.68
C GLU A 94 4.85 10.20 -2.06
N PRO A 95 5.73 10.59 -3.02
CA PRO A 95 5.58 10.19 -4.42
C PRO A 95 6.00 8.74 -4.69
N LEU A 96 6.85 8.15 -3.84
CA LEU A 96 7.49 6.86 -4.13
C LEU A 96 6.56 5.65 -3.91
N PHE A 97 5.64 5.73 -2.95
CA PHE A 97 4.75 4.63 -2.61
C PHE A 97 3.29 5.08 -2.64
N ARG A 98 2.46 4.28 -3.29
CA ARG A 98 1.01 4.39 -3.22
C ARG A 98 0.49 3.34 -2.26
N GLU A 99 -0.62 3.66 -1.62
CA GLU A 99 -1.17 2.86 -0.53
C GLU A 99 -2.54 2.34 -0.97
N LEU A 100 -2.76 1.04 -0.84
CA LEU A 100 -4.06 0.41 -1.00
C LEU A 100 -4.55 0.02 0.39
N MET A 101 -5.68 0.59 0.80
CA MET A 101 -6.35 0.19 2.03
C MET A 101 -7.37 -0.88 1.69
N VAL A 102 -7.22 -2.06 2.27
CA VAL A 102 -8.20 -3.15 2.18
C VAL A 102 -8.77 -3.33 3.58
N SER A 103 -10.09 -3.28 3.71
CA SER A 103 -10.73 -3.48 5.00
C SER A 103 -11.80 -4.55 4.95
N ASN A 104 -11.94 -5.22 6.08
CA ASN A 104 -13.14 -5.97 6.41
C ASN A 104 -13.85 -5.24 7.56
N ALA A 105 -14.96 -5.80 8.05
CA ALA A 105 -15.72 -5.22 9.16
C ALA A 105 -14.91 -5.07 10.48
N GLN A 106 -13.78 -5.78 10.63
CA GLN A 106 -13.04 -5.89 11.88
C GLN A 106 -11.68 -5.18 11.87
N ARG A 107 -11.00 -5.11 10.73
CA ARG A 107 -9.63 -4.60 10.57
C ARG A 107 -9.39 -3.93 9.23
N LYS A 108 -8.38 -3.08 9.20
CA LYS A 108 -7.88 -2.39 8.01
C LYS A 108 -6.43 -2.80 7.78
N ILE A 109 -6.11 -3.14 6.53
CA ILE A 109 -4.78 -3.50 6.07
C ILE A 109 -4.36 -2.45 5.04
N TYR A 110 -3.12 -1.98 5.15
CA TYR A 110 -2.52 -1.04 4.22
C TYR A 110 -1.39 -1.75 3.45
N ILE A 111 -1.49 -1.75 2.12
CA ILE A 111 -0.51 -2.34 1.22
C ILE A 111 0.18 -1.21 0.46
N ARG A 112 1.51 -1.14 0.53
CA ARG A 112 2.29 -0.08 -0.11
C ARG A 112 3.22 -0.65 -1.17
N THR A 113 3.13 -0.13 -2.40
CA THR A 113 4.05 -0.49 -3.50
C THR A 113 4.15 0.65 -4.52
N SER A 114 4.93 0.43 -5.58
CA SER A 114 5.09 1.37 -6.70
C SER A 114 3.74 1.64 -7.39
N ARG A 115 3.60 2.82 -8.02
CA ARG A 115 2.37 3.25 -8.68
C ARG A 115 1.82 2.24 -9.71
N SER A 116 2.67 1.69 -10.57
CA SER A 116 2.22 0.72 -11.57
C SER A 116 1.66 -0.54 -10.91
N ARG A 117 2.35 -1.07 -9.90
CA ARG A 117 1.97 -2.32 -9.23
C ARG A 117 0.73 -2.18 -8.36
N ILE A 118 0.53 -1.04 -7.70
CA ILE A 118 -0.66 -0.83 -6.85
C ILE A 118 -1.93 -0.79 -7.70
N GLU A 119 -1.86 -0.20 -8.90
CA GLU A 119 -2.99 -0.11 -9.82
C GLU A 119 -3.33 -1.49 -10.39
N THR A 120 -2.31 -2.28 -10.74
CA THR A 120 -2.50 -3.69 -11.12
C THR A 120 -3.11 -4.51 -10.00
N LEU A 121 -2.66 -4.30 -8.75
CA LEU A 121 -3.22 -4.97 -7.58
C LEU A 121 -4.68 -4.57 -7.33
N TYR A 122 -4.99 -3.29 -7.42
CA TYR A 122 -6.36 -2.77 -7.28
C TYR A 122 -7.29 -3.37 -8.34
N ALA A 123 -6.87 -3.38 -9.61
CA ALA A 123 -7.64 -3.95 -10.71
C ALA A 123 -7.84 -5.46 -10.55
N ALA A 124 -6.78 -6.21 -10.18
CA ALA A 124 -6.87 -7.65 -9.97
C ALA A 124 -7.78 -8.00 -8.78
N LEU A 125 -7.73 -7.23 -7.69
CA LEU A 125 -8.65 -7.40 -6.57
C LEU A 125 -10.09 -7.14 -6.97
N HIS A 126 -10.36 -6.07 -7.73
CA HIS A 126 -11.69 -5.77 -8.23
C HIS A 126 -12.25 -6.92 -9.07
N SER A 127 -11.49 -7.38 -10.07
CA SER A 127 -11.90 -8.50 -10.92
C SER A 127 -12.08 -9.79 -10.12
N ALA A 128 -11.20 -10.08 -9.16
CA ALA A 128 -11.30 -11.28 -8.33
C ALA A 128 -12.53 -11.24 -7.40
N THR A 129 -12.86 -10.08 -6.83
CA THR A 129 -14.07 -9.93 -6.02
C THR A 129 -15.35 -10.04 -6.85
N GLU A 130 -15.37 -9.47 -8.06
CA GLU A 130 -16.54 -9.57 -8.94
C GLU A 130 -16.76 -11.01 -9.43
N GLU A 131 -15.69 -11.71 -9.82
CA GLU A 131 -15.79 -13.04 -10.41
C GLU A 131 -16.02 -14.14 -9.35
N TYR A 132 -15.38 -14.04 -8.19
CA TYR A 132 -15.34 -15.13 -7.21
C TYR A 132 -16.06 -14.84 -5.88
N ALA A 133 -16.19 -13.57 -5.45
CA ALA A 133 -16.87 -13.29 -4.17
C ALA A 133 -18.40 -13.38 -4.27
N SER A 134 -18.98 -13.11 -5.45
CA SER A 134 -20.41 -13.31 -5.72
C SER A 134 -20.80 -14.77 -5.96
N ALA A 135 -19.83 -15.68 -6.11
CA ALA A 135 -20.05 -17.08 -6.45
C ALA A 135 -20.02 -18.03 -5.23
N ALA A 136 -20.10 -17.51 -3.99
CA ALA A 136 -20.24 -18.37 -2.83
C ALA A 136 -21.58 -19.13 -2.91
N PRO A 137 -21.60 -20.47 -3.00
CA PRO A 137 -22.83 -21.22 -3.10
C PRO A 137 -23.58 -21.15 -1.77
N THR A 138 -24.78 -20.57 -1.79
CA THR A 138 -25.82 -20.89 -0.81
C THR A 138 -26.27 -22.33 -1.04
N THR A 139 -25.50 -23.30 -0.58
CA THR A 139 -25.97 -24.68 -0.42
C THR A 139 -26.59 -24.79 0.97
N PHE A 140 -27.90 -24.52 1.04
CA PHE A 140 -28.78 -25.12 2.04
C PHE A 140 -30.10 -25.44 1.35
N GLU A 141 -30.33 -26.74 1.18
CA GLU A 141 -31.58 -27.37 0.78
C GLU A 141 -32.43 -27.53 2.05
N GLU A 142 -33.56 -26.80 2.18
CA GLU A 142 -34.75 -27.31 2.90
C GLU A 142 -36.03 -26.47 2.59
N THR A 143 -36.95 -27.13 1.89
CA THR A 143 -38.41 -27.04 1.79
C THR A 143 -39.21 -26.01 2.66
N LEU A 144 -39.88 -25.03 2.00
CA LEU A 144 -41.20 -24.33 2.24
C LEU A 144 -41.67 -23.88 3.66
N PRO A 145 -42.63 -22.92 3.79
CA PRO A 145 -42.82 -21.64 3.08
C PRO A 145 -43.03 -20.41 4.01
N ALA A 146 -42.79 -19.22 3.44
CA ALA A 146 -43.41 -17.92 3.74
C ALA A 146 -43.42 -17.38 5.19
N GLN A 147 -42.46 -16.49 5.51
CA GLN A 147 -42.75 -15.31 6.34
C GLN A 147 -41.77 -14.16 6.02
N LYS A 148 -42.31 -12.96 5.83
CA LYS A 148 -41.64 -11.69 5.49
C LYS A 148 -40.54 -11.28 6.49
N THR A 149 -39.34 -11.00 5.99
CA THR A 149 -38.37 -10.04 6.57
C THR A 149 -37.35 -9.59 5.50
N PRO A 150 -36.79 -8.37 5.60
CA PRO A 150 -36.27 -7.61 4.45
C PRO A 150 -34.83 -7.96 4.07
N GLY A 151 -34.58 -7.99 2.76
CA GLY A 151 -33.34 -7.56 2.12
C GLY A 151 -32.07 -8.32 2.49
N THR A 152 -31.82 -9.43 1.81
CA THR A 152 -30.49 -10.02 1.65
C THR A 152 -29.54 -8.94 1.12
N THR A 153 -28.72 -8.36 1.98
CA THR A 153 -27.66 -7.45 1.57
C THR A 153 -26.57 -8.30 0.93
N SER A 154 -26.56 -8.36 -0.41
CA SER A 154 -25.33 -8.65 -1.13
C SER A 154 -24.32 -7.59 -0.70
N THR A 155 -23.39 -7.94 0.18
CA THR A 155 -22.29 -7.06 0.59
C THR A 155 -21.31 -6.92 -0.57
N THR A 156 -21.71 -6.16 -1.59
CA THR A 156 -20.83 -5.80 -2.69
C THR A 156 -19.74 -4.92 -2.10
N SER A 157 -18.51 -5.43 -2.13
CA SER A 157 -17.33 -4.69 -1.66
C SER A 157 -17.24 -3.34 -2.37
N VAL A 158 -17.12 -2.25 -1.61
CA VAL A 158 -17.09 -0.89 -2.15
C VAL A 158 -15.67 -0.55 -2.58
N PHE A 159 -15.48 -0.28 -3.85
CA PHE A 159 -14.21 0.15 -4.43
C PHE A 159 -14.17 1.67 -4.60
N GLY A 160 -13.11 2.31 -4.09
CA GLY A 160 -12.98 3.76 -4.12
C GLY A 160 -11.55 4.23 -4.35
N ARG A 161 -11.42 5.51 -4.74
CA ARG A 161 -10.14 6.22 -4.82
C ARG A 161 -10.20 7.40 -3.85
N GLN A 162 -9.15 7.57 -3.05
CA GLN A 162 -9.08 8.63 -2.06
C GLN A 162 -7.75 9.37 -2.18
N ASP A 163 -7.80 10.68 -2.37
CA ASP A 163 -6.63 11.54 -2.25
C ASP A 163 -6.47 11.98 -0.79
N ILE A 164 -5.39 11.54 -0.14
CA ILE A 164 -5.06 11.99 1.21
C ILE A 164 -4.28 13.30 1.08
N ARG A 165 -4.96 14.41 1.35
CA ARG A 165 -4.31 15.71 1.54
C ARG A 165 -3.70 15.73 2.95
N THR A 166 -2.42 15.42 3.07
CA THR A 166 -1.67 15.65 4.31
C THR A 166 -1.20 17.10 4.38
N SER A 167 -1.04 17.66 5.58
CA SER A 167 -0.48 19.01 5.72
C SER A 167 0.93 19.05 5.13
N PHE A 168 1.19 20.03 4.27
CA PHE A 168 2.48 20.18 3.60
C PHE A 168 3.63 20.36 4.58
N SER A 169 3.40 21.07 5.69
CA SER A 169 4.43 21.48 6.65
C SER A 169 5.22 20.34 7.29
N GLN A 170 4.63 19.14 7.38
CA GLN A 170 5.26 17.95 7.94
C GLN A 170 5.70 16.94 6.86
N SER A 171 5.55 17.29 5.59
CA SER A 171 5.90 16.38 4.50
C SER A 171 7.42 16.30 4.28
N PRO A 172 7.96 15.16 3.80
CA PRO A 172 9.38 15.06 3.45
C PRO A 172 9.79 16.10 2.40
N LEU A 173 8.89 16.45 1.48
CA LEU A 173 9.14 17.45 0.45
C LEU A 173 9.32 18.84 1.05
N ALA A 174 8.49 19.24 2.03
CA ALA A 174 8.67 20.51 2.72
C ALA A 174 10.01 20.59 3.45
N ILE A 175 10.44 19.51 4.11
CA ILE A 175 11.75 19.43 4.77
C ILE A 175 12.88 19.63 3.75
N VAL A 176 12.79 18.99 2.58
CA VAL A 176 13.78 19.14 1.50
C VAL A 176 13.79 20.56 0.94
N ILE A 177 12.63 21.17 0.70
CA ILE A 177 12.56 22.57 0.23
C ILE A 177 13.18 23.52 1.26
N LEU A 178 12.90 23.32 2.54
CA LEU A 178 13.40 24.16 3.61
C LEU A 178 14.93 24.05 3.74
N PHE A 179 15.47 22.83 3.61
CA PHE A 179 16.91 22.57 3.58
C PHE A 179 17.61 23.19 2.36
N VAL A 180 17.12 22.92 1.15
CA VAL A 180 17.71 23.45 -0.09
C VAL A 180 17.57 24.96 -0.16
N GLY A 181 16.41 25.49 0.24
CA GLY A 181 16.16 26.93 0.31
C GLY A 181 17.09 27.63 1.31
N GLY A 182 17.33 27.02 2.46
CA GLY A 182 18.31 27.49 3.44
C GLY A 182 19.74 27.55 2.89
N LEU A 183 20.17 26.50 2.19
CA LEU A 183 21.48 26.48 1.51
C LEU A 183 21.61 27.55 0.43
N VAL A 184 20.57 27.74 -0.40
CA VAL A 184 20.57 28.79 -1.42
C VAL A 184 20.67 30.18 -0.78
N LEU A 185 19.96 30.40 0.33
CA LEU A 185 20.06 31.63 1.12
C LEU A 185 21.48 31.89 1.61
N GLU A 186 22.19 30.86 2.10
CA GLU A 186 23.59 30.98 2.51
C GLU A 186 24.51 31.36 1.34
N VAL A 187 24.35 30.72 0.18
CA VAL A 187 25.15 31.02 -1.02
C VAL A 187 24.92 32.46 -1.50
N ILE A 188 23.67 32.92 -1.50
CA ILE A 188 23.32 34.31 -1.86
C ILE A 188 23.88 35.28 -0.83
N ALA A 189 23.77 34.97 0.47
CA ALA A 189 24.31 35.79 1.55
C ALA A 189 25.82 35.97 1.44
N SER A 190 26.57 34.90 1.20
CA SER A 190 28.02 34.95 1.00
C SER A 190 28.38 35.77 -0.25
N SER A 191 27.64 35.59 -1.34
CA SER A 191 27.85 36.34 -2.58
C SER A 191 27.59 37.85 -2.40
N LEU A 192 26.50 38.21 -1.71
CA LEU A 192 26.15 39.60 -1.40
C LEU A 192 27.16 40.24 -0.45
N TRP A 193 27.62 39.51 0.57
CA TRP A 193 28.65 40.01 1.47
C TRP A 193 29.95 40.27 0.70
N LEU A 194 30.40 39.34 -0.16
CA LEU A 194 31.59 39.54 -0.98
C LEU A 194 31.48 40.73 -1.93
N ALA A 195 30.31 40.92 -2.57
CA ALA A 195 30.10 41.98 -3.54
C ALA A 195 29.95 43.37 -2.90
N THR A 196 29.29 43.45 -1.75
CA THR A 196 28.98 44.74 -1.09
C THR A 196 29.95 45.11 0.01
N GLN A 197 30.79 44.17 0.46
CA GLN A 197 31.60 44.26 1.69
C GLN A 197 30.80 44.68 2.93
N SER A 198 29.46 44.59 2.90
CA SER A 198 28.59 45.02 3.97
C SER A 198 28.03 43.83 4.73
N ILE A 199 28.46 43.74 6.00
CA ILE A 199 27.98 42.74 6.95
C ILE A 199 26.47 42.88 7.20
N GLN A 200 25.95 44.11 7.14
CA GLN A 200 24.54 44.40 7.43
C GLN A 200 23.58 43.80 6.38
N VAL A 201 24.06 43.55 5.16
CA VAL A 201 23.26 42.96 4.08
C VAL A 201 23.39 41.44 4.07
N GLY A 202 24.59 40.90 4.26
CA GLY A 202 24.83 39.45 4.21
C GLY A 202 24.41 38.69 5.46
N LEU A 203 24.64 39.26 6.66
CA LEU A 203 24.44 38.55 7.93
C LEU A 203 22.99 38.12 8.19
N PRO A 204 21.94 38.94 7.92
CA PRO A 204 20.55 38.53 8.14
C PRO A 204 20.13 37.35 7.25
N LEU A 205 20.55 37.34 5.98
CA LEU A 205 20.24 36.22 5.07
C LEU A 205 20.96 34.94 5.50
N LEU A 206 22.19 35.05 5.99
CA LEU A 206 22.97 33.91 6.46
C LEU A 206 22.32 33.28 7.71
N ILE A 207 21.90 34.10 8.68
CA ILE A 207 21.17 33.63 9.87
C ILE A 207 19.84 32.97 9.47
N ALA A 208 19.08 33.58 8.55
CA ALA A 208 17.83 33.01 8.05
C ALA A 208 18.05 31.65 7.37
N GLY A 209 19.10 31.53 6.54
CA GLY A 209 19.50 30.27 5.90
C GLY A 209 19.86 29.19 6.93
N LEU A 210 20.68 29.54 7.92
CA LEU A 210 21.11 28.62 8.97
C LEU A 210 19.95 28.13 9.83
N VAL A 211 19.03 29.02 10.23
CA VAL A 211 17.80 28.65 10.95
C VAL A 211 16.93 27.71 10.12
N ALA A 212 16.81 27.96 8.81
CA ALA A 212 16.10 27.08 7.90
C ALA A 212 16.74 25.68 7.85
N VAL A 213 18.06 25.59 7.67
CA VAL A 213 18.76 24.30 7.65
C VAL A 213 18.61 23.55 8.99
N LEU A 214 18.78 24.24 10.13
CA LEU A 214 18.63 23.62 11.45
C LEU A 214 17.21 23.12 11.71
N THR A 215 16.20 23.89 11.34
CA THR A 215 14.80 23.47 11.48
C THR A 215 14.48 22.27 10.60
N ALA A 216 15.01 22.21 9.37
CA ALA A 216 14.87 21.05 8.50
C ALA A 216 15.51 19.78 9.11
N ILE A 217 16.72 19.89 9.68
CA ILE A 217 17.41 18.77 10.34
C ILE A 217 16.64 18.30 11.59
N PHE A 218 16.12 19.24 12.39
CA PHE A 218 15.35 18.90 13.57
C PHE A 218 14.06 18.16 13.22
N LEU A 219 13.32 18.67 12.22
CA LEU A 219 12.12 18.04 11.69
C LEU A 219 12.41 16.65 11.08
N SER A 220 13.54 16.47 10.40
CA SER A 220 13.91 15.17 9.83
C SER A 220 14.20 14.14 10.93
N ARG A 221 14.87 14.56 12.01
CA ARG A 221 15.19 13.69 13.15
C ARG A 221 13.98 13.30 13.97
N GLN A 222 13.00 14.20 14.14
CA GLN A 222 11.76 13.90 14.86
C GLN A 222 10.92 12.83 14.14
N LYS A 223 11.15 12.63 12.83
CA LYS A 223 10.37 11.72 11.97
C LYS A 223 11.02 10.35 11.78
N GLN A 224 12.26 10.15 12.22
CA GLN A 224 12.97 8.87 12.23
C GLN A 224 12.68 8.10 13.51
#